data_AF-A0A7L4PEF2-F1
#
_entry.id   AF-A0A7L4PEF2-F1
#
_cell.length_a   1.000
_cell.length_b   1.000
_cell.length_c   1.000
_cell.angle_alpha   90.00
_cell.angle_beta   90.00
_cell.angle_gamma   90.00
#
_symmetry.space_group_name_H-M   'P 1'
#
loop_
_entity.id
_entity.type
_entity.pdbx_description
1 polymer ?
#
loop_
_entity_poly.entity_id
_entity_poly.type
_entity_poly.pdbx_seq_one_letter_code
_entity_poly.pdbx_strand_id
1 'polypeptide(L)'
;MDEESGELKQLFAYERDASRLELFIRIVYTIAIYIVLVVYGFIAEICMAIQWFVILILGRRSEGLALFVKGYLEYVVHVIGYVYWMTDKRPGIMPKKVEIYEKE
;
A
#
# COMPACT_ATOMS: atom_id res chain seq x y z
N MET A 1 -12.47 -17.73 0.12
CA MET A 1 -11.02 -17.63 0.40
C MET A 1 -10.42 -17.98 -0.92
N ASP A 2 -10.38 -16.98 -1.79
CA ASP A 2 -10.29 -17.21 -3.22
C ASP A 2 -8.85 -16.93 -3.59
N GLU A 3 -8.09 -18.02 -3.67
CA GLU A 3 -6.76 -18.06 -4.27
C GLU A 3 -6.88 -17.68 -5.75
N GLU A 4 -6.79 -16.39 -6.06
CA GLU A 4 -6.25 -15.94 -7.35
C GLU A 4 -4.73 -16.23 -7.35
N SER A 5 -4.33 -17.51 -7.39
CA SER A 5 -2.96 -17.92 -7.71
C SER A 5 -2.73 -17.92 -9.23
N GLY A 6 -3.31 -16.94 -9.93
CA GLY A 6 -3.22 -16.80 -11.38
C GLY A 6 -2.51 -15.51 -11.73
N GLU A 7 -1.23 -15.61 -12.08
CA GLU A 7 -0.34 -14.53 -12.54
C GLU A 7 0.05 -13.51 -11.47
N LEU A 8 1.21 -13.72 -10.83
CA LEU A 8 1.90 -12.70 -10.06
C LEU A 8 2.21 -11.51 -10.98
N LYS A 9 1.44 -10.43 -10.89
CA LYS A 9 1.74 -9.19 -11.61
C LYS A 9 2.94 -8.50 -10.95
N GLN A 10 4.01 -8.32 -11.70
CA GLN A 10 5.12 -7.47 -11.27
C GLN A 10 4.59 -6.04 -11.04
N LEU A 11 4.76 -5.56 -9.82
CA LEU A 11 4.49 -4.16 -9.49
C LEU A 11 5.63 -3.30 -10.05
N PHE A 12 5.29 -2.08 -10.49
CA PHE A 12 6.26 -1.10 -11.01
C PHE A 12 6.98 -1.52 -12.31
N ALA A 13 6.40 -2.41 -13.10
CA ALA A 13 6.88 -2.70 -14.44
C ALA A 13 6.69 -1.48 -15.38
N TYR A 14 7.57 -1.33 -16.36
CA TYR A 14 7.42 -0.29 -17.39
C TYR A 14 6.21 -0.60 -18.28
N GLU A 15 5.18 0.24 -18.20
CA GLU A 15 4.03 0.22 -19.10
C GLU A 15 4.25 1.31 -20.18
N ARG A 16 4.30 0.91 -21.47
CA ARG A 16 4.53 1.85 -22.58
C ARG A 16 3.30 2.73 -22.85
N ASP A 17 2.13 2.14 -22.73
CA ASP A 17 0.86 2.80 -23.03
C ASP A 17 0.44 3.67 -21.84
N ALA A 18 0.02 4.91 -22.12
CA ALA A 18 -0.47 5.84 -21.13
C ALA A 18 -1.63 6.68 -21.70
N SER A 19 -2.75 6.69 -20.98
CA SER A 19 -3.95 7.41 -21.35
C SER A 19 -3.91 8.84 -20.84
N ARG A 20 -3.98 9.81 -21.76
CA ARG A 20 -4.09 11.24 -21.44
C ARG A 20 -5.33 11.56 -20.60
N LEU A 21 -6.45 10.89 -20.90
CA LEU A 21 -7.70 11.06 -20.16
C LEU A 21 -7.55 10.57 -18.72
N GLU A 22 -6.91 9.41 -18.53
CA GLU A 22 -6.66 8.87 -17.20
C GLU A 22 -5.73 9.77 -16.39
N LEU A 23 -4.72 10.39 -17.02
CA LEU A 23 -3.86 11.35 -16.35
C LEU A 23 -4.65 12.53 -15.74
N PHE A 24 -5.64 13.07 -16.44
CA PHE A 24 -6.49 14.12 -15.89
C PHE A 24 -7.36 13.64 -14.72
N ILE A 25 -8.00 12.47 -14.87
CA ILE A 25 -8.85 11.89 -13.82
C ILE A 25 -8.03 11.57 -12.56
N ARG A 26 -6.81 11.08 -12.77
CA ARG A 26 -5.86 10.75 -11.72
C ARG A 26 -5.51 11.90 -10.82
N ILE A 27 -5.43 13.14 -11.32
CA ILE A 27 -5.13 14.29 -10.46
C ILE A 27 -6.21 14.41 -9.36
N VAL A 28 -7.49 14.31 -9.74
CA VAL A 28 -8.61 14.39 -8.80
C VAL A 28 -8.67 13.15 -7.91
N TYR A 29 -8.51 11.96 -8.49
CA TYR A 29 -8.56 10.71 -7.73
C TYR A 29 -7.40 10.57 -6.74
N THR A 30 -6.21 11.07 -7.10
CA THR A 30 -5.03 11.08 -6.23
C THR A 30 -5.30 11.86 -4.96
N ILE A 31 -5.96 13.02 -5.05
CA ILE A 31 -6.32 13.80 -3.86
C ILE A 31 -7.22 12.97 -2.93
N ALA A 32 -8.23 12.30 -3.48
CA ALA A 32 -9.15 11.48 -2.69
C ALA A 32 -8.45 10.27 -2.03
N ILE A 33 -7.65 9.51 -2.79
CA ILE A 33 -6.96 8.33 -2.26
C ILE A 33 -5.86 8.70 -1.26
N TYR A 34 -5.23 9.88 -1.43
CA TYR A 34 -4.20 10.35 -0.53
C TYR A 34 -4.74 10.68 0.85
N ILE A 35 -5.98 11.19 0.95
CA ILE A 35 -6.67 11.39 2.24
C ILE A 35 -6.79 10.04 2.98
N VAL A 36 -7.16 8.97 2.27
CA VAL A 36 -7.24 7.62 2.86
C VAL A 36 -5.87 7.14 3.33
N LEU A 37 -4.82 7.37 2.54
CA LEU A 37 -3.44 7.02 2.92
C LEU A 37 -2.96 7.78 4.16
N VAL A 38 -3.28 9.07 4.28
CA VAL A 38 -2.88 9.88 5.45
C VAL A 38 -3.60 9.39 6.70
N VAL A 39 -4.90 9.13 6.63
CA VAL A 39 -5.67 8.63 7.79
C VAL A 39 -5.17 7.25 8.23
N TYR A 40 -4.96 6.32 7.29
CA TYR A 40 -4.43 5.01 7.62
C TYR A 40 -2.98 5.11 8.14
N GLY A 41 -2.15 5.94 7.50
CA GLY A 41 -0.77 6.19 7.90
C GLY A 41 -0.65 6.73 9.31
N PHE A 42 -1.52 7.66 9.72
CA PHE A 42 -1.52 8.19 11.08
C PHE A 42 -1.79 7.11 12.13
N ILE A 43 -2.71 6.18 11.86
CA ILE A 43 -2.96 5.04 12.76
C ILE A 43 -1.75 4.09 12.75
N ALA A 44 -1.14 3.86 11.59
CA ALA A 44 0.05 3.01 11.48
C ALA A 44 1.23 3.59 12.25
N GLU A 45 1.43 4.91 12.23
CA GLU A 45 2.43 5.63 13.03
C GLU A 45 2.20 5.45 14.53
N ILE A 46 0.95 5.54 14.99
CA ILE A 46 0.60 5.24 16.39
C ILE A 46 0.96 3.78 16.72
N CYS A 47 0.60 2.83 15.85
CA CYS A 47 0.96 1.42 16.03
C CYS A 47 2.48 1.21 16.11
N MET A 48 3.26 1.90 15.26
CA MET A 48 4.73 1.85 15.29
C MET A 48 5.28 2.45 16.58
N ALA A 49 4.75 3.57 17.05
CA ALA A 49 5.15 4.19 18.31
C ALA A 49 4.89 3.25 19.50
N ILE A 50 3.74 2.59 19.54
CA ILE A 50 3.43 1.58 20.56
C ILE A 50 4.37 0.37 20.42
N GLN A 51 4.59 -0.12 19.20
CA GLN A 51 5.47 -1.25 18.93
C GLN A 51 6.91 -0.99 19.39
N TRP A 52 7.38 0.25 19.25
CA TRP A 52 8.69 0.67 19.75
C TRP A 52 8.81 0.47 21.27
N PHE A 53 7.82 0.91 22.05
CA PHE A 53 7.78 0.64 23.50
C PHE A 53 7.70 -0.86 23.81
N VAL A 54 6.87 -1.61 23.08
CA VAL A 54 6.74 -3.06 23.23
C VAL A 54 8.09 -3.76 23.05
N ILE A 55 8.86 -3.39 22.02
CA ILE A 55 10.19 -3.96 21.78
C ILE A 55 11.17 -3.58 22.89
N LEU A 56 11.20 -2.31 23.31
CA LEU A 56 12.13 -1.85 24.35
C LEU A 56 11.88 -2.52 25.71
N ILE A 57 10.61 -2.75 26.06
CA ILE A 57 10.23 -3.28 27.38
C ILE A 57 10.24 -4.82 27.37
N LEU A 58 9.73 -5.46 26.31
CA LEU A 58 9.52 -6.91 26.26
C LEU A 58 10.55 -7.67 25.42
N GLY A 59 11.40 -6.97 24.66
CA GLY A 59 12.40 -7.59 23.77
C GLY A 59 11.80 -8.35 22.58
N ARG A 60 10.51 -8.17 22.28
CA ARG A 60 9.82 -8.86 21.17
C ARG A 60 8.81 -7.94 20.48
N ARG A 61 8.44 -8.28 19.25
CA ARG A 61 7.42 -7.58 18.46
C ARG A 61 6.01 -8.07 18.83
N SER A 62 5.04 -7.17 18.92
CA SER A 62 3.62 -7.54 18.92
C SER A 62 3.18 -7.90 17.50
N GLU A 63 2.54 -9.05 17.35
CA GLU A 63 2.02 -9.54 16.07
C GLU A 63 0.91 -8.63 15.53
N GLY A 64 -0.06 -8.23 16.37
CA GLY A 64 -1.17 -7.39 15.92
C GLY A 64 -0.73 -6.02 15.40
N LEU A 65 0.23 -5.38 16.08
CA LEU A 65 0.79 -4.09 15.62
C LEU A 65 1.58 -4.27 14.32
N ALA A 66 2.35 -5.35 14.21
CA ALA A 66 3.09 -5.66 13.00
C ALA A 66 2.17 -5.96 11.81
N LEU A 67 1.09 -6.72 12.02
CA LEU A 67 0.11 -7.03 10.97
C LEU A 67 -0.67 -5.78 10.51
N PHE A 68 -0.98 -4.86 11.42
CA PHE A 68 -1.62 -3.61 11.06
C PHE A 68 -0.71 -2.73 10.17
N VAL A 69 0.54 -2.55 10.59
CA VAL A 69 1.54 -1.80 9.82
C VAL A 69 1.83 -2.49 8.48
N LYS A 70 1.89 -3.83 8.45
CA LYS A 70 1.99 -4.61 7.21
C LYS A 70 0.86 -4.26 6.25
N GLY A 71 -0.40 -4.31 6.70
CA GLY A 71 -1.55 -3.94 5.87
C GLY A 71 -1.48 -2.51 5.33
N TYR A 72 -0.97 -1.56 6.12
CA TYR A 72 -0.72 -0.20 5.64
C TYR A 72 0.33 -0.18 4.52
N LEU A 73 1.47 -0.86 4.69
CA LEU A 73 2.52 -0.92 3.67
C LEU A 73 2.05 -1.59 2.37
N GLU A 74 1.28 -2.68 2.48
CA GLU A 74 0.65 -3.34 1.32
C GLU A 74 -0.27 -2.37 0.56
N TYR A 75 -1.05 -1.57 1.29
CA TYR A 75 -1.91 -0.57 0.69
C TYR A 75 -1.14 0.60 0.05
N VAL A 76 -0.06 1.07 0.69
CA VAL A 76 0.85 2.08 0.11
C VAL A 76 1.36 1.59 -1.25
N VAL A 77 1.85 0.37 -1.32
CA VAL A 77 2.37 -0.22 -2.56
C VAL A 77 1.30 -0.32 -3.65
N HIS A 78 0.05 -0.62 -3.27
CA HIS A 78 -1.08 -0.63 -4.21
C HIS A 78 -1.41 0.76 -4.79
N VAL A 79 -1.24 1.82 -4.00
CA VAL A 79 -1.60 3.19 -4.40
C VAL A 79 -0.43 3.92 -5.09
N ILE A 80 0.80 3.69 -4.65
CA ILE A 80 1.95 4.51 -5.04
C ILE A 80 2.25 4.42 -6.54
N GLY A 81 2.06 3.26 -7.18
CA GLY A 81 2.24 3.11 -8.63
C GLY A 81 1.28 3.99 -9.44
N TYR A 82 0.05 4.19 -8.94
CA TYR A 82 -0.90 5.08 -9.58
C TYR A 82 -0.52 6.55 -9.38
N VAL A 83 -0.15 6.94 -8.16
CA VAL A 83 0.24 8.31 -7.80
C VAL A 83 1.46 8.79 -8.58
N TYR A 84 2.46 7.92 -8.76
CA TYR A 84 3.72 8.23 -9.45
C TYR A 84 3.71 7.83 -10.93
N TRP A 85 2.53 7.71 -11.54
CA TRP A 85 2.36 7.53 -13.00
C TRP A 85 3.01 6.27 -13.59
N MET A 86 3.13 5.20 -12.80
CA MET A 86 3.66 3.92 -13.27
C MET A 86 2.61 3.00 -13.88
N THR A 87 1.32 3.25 -13.62
CA THR A 87 0.22 2.48 -14.20
C THR A 87 -1.04 3.32 -14.34
N ASP A 88 -1.86 3.03 -15.34
CA ASP A 88 -3.20 3.62 -15.51
C ASP A 88 -4.28 2.91 -14.69
N LYS A 89 -3.96 1.76 -14.09
CA LYS A 89 -4.91 1.00 -13.27
C LYS A 89 -5.16 1.72 -11.95
N ARG A 90 -6.40 2.18 -11.75
CA ARG A 90 -6.83 2.82 -10.51
C ARG A 90 -6.77 1.84 -9.33
N PRO A 91 -6.21 2.23 -8.17
CA PRO A 91 -6.25 1.41 -6.98
C PRO A 91 -7.67 1.36 -6.42
N GLY A 92 -7.94 0.37 -5.55
CA GLY A 92 -9.18 0.35 -4.79
C GLY A 92 -9.07 1.29 -3.59
N ILE A 93 -10.19 1.85 -3.13
CA ILE A 93 -10.23 2.69 -1.92
C ILE A 93 -9.96 1.86 -0.65
N MET A 94 -10.34 0.59 -0.68
CA MET A 94 -10.10 -0.34 0.42
C MET A 94 -8.75 -1.03 0.25
N PRO A 95 -8.00 -1.26 1.35
CA PRO A 95 -6.78 -2.04 1.35
C PRO A 95 -7.02 -3.41 0.73
N LYS A 96 -6.22 -3.75 -0.27
CA LYS A 96 -6.11 -5.13 -0.76
C LYS A 96 -4.87 -5.74 -0.16
N LYS A 97 -4.97 -7.02 0.22
CA LYS A 97 -3.81 -7.79 0.66
C LYS A 97 -2.89 -7.96 -0.55
N VAL A 98 -1.66 -7.48 -0.44
CA VAL A 98 -0.62 -7.61 -1.47
C VAL A 98 0.58 -8.28 -0.82
N GLU A 99 1.15 -9.27 -1.48
CA GLU A 99 2.35 -9.93 -0.97
C GLU A 99 3.57 -9.32 -1.68
N ILE A 100 4.45 -8.66 -0.92
CA ILE A 100 5.64 -7.98 -1.42
C ILE A 100 6.83 -8.90 -1.18
N TYR A 101 7.53 -9.25 -2.25
CA TYR A 101 8.67 -10.15 -2.22
C TYR A 101 9.93 -9.42 -2.68
N GLU A 102 11.06 -9.71 -2.04
CA GLU A 102 12.40 -9.27 -2.44
C GLU A 102 13.21 -10.49 -2.87
N LYS A 103 14.07 -10.32 -3.89
CA LYS A 103 14.98 -11.37 -4.34
C LYS A 103 16.27 -11.30 -3.50
N GLU A 104 16.69 -12.44 -2.94
CA GLU A 104 17.98 -12.59 -2.23
C GLU A 104 19.21 -12.48 -3.16
#